data_AF-A0ABD7QZS4-F1
#
_entry.id   AF-A0ABD7QZS4-F1
#
_cell.length_a   1.000
_cell.length_b   1.000
_cell.length_c   1.000
_cell.angle_alpha   90.00
_cell.angle_beta   90.00
_cell.angle_gamma   90.00
#
_symmetry.space_group_name_H-M   'P 1'
#
loop_
_entity.id
_entity.type
_entity.pdbx_description
1 polymer ?
#
loop_
_entity_poly.entity_id
_entity_poly.type
_entity_poly.pdbx_seq_one_letter_code
_entity_poly.pdbx_strand_id
1 'polypeptide(L)'
;MPFRRFGRPGLLGLAARTAVVAGTASAVGGAVRGHEERAAEDRAAEERVAAERAAAERSVADVPAAPDLLSELERLGRLRQQGLLSDDEFAAAKQRLIGG
;
A
#
# COMPACT_ATOMS: atom_id res chain seq x y z
N MET A 1 -15.08 -73.25 -27.85
CA MET A 1 -14.22 -72.26 -27.16
C MET A 1 -12.76 -72.58 -27.46
N PRO A 2 -11.95 -71.59 -27.87
CA PRO A 2 -10.68 -71.44 -27.17
C PRO A 2 -10.33 -69.98 -26.84
N PHE A 3 -9.63 -69.83 -25.72
CA PHE A 3 -9.31 -68.63 -24.99
C PHE A 3 -8.22 -67.79 -25.69
N ARG A 4 -8.52 -66.51 -25.94
CA ARG A 4 -7.51 -65.49 -26.27
C ARG A 4 -6.91 -64.94 -24.98
N ARG A 5 -5.60 -65.15 -24.83
CA ARG A 5 -4.77 -64.66 -23.73
C ARG A 5 -4.68 -63.13 -23.81
N PHE A 6 -5.10 -62.42 -22.76
CA PHE A 6 -4.83 -60.99 -22.63
C PHE A 6 -3.35 -60.78 -22.30
N GLY A 7 -2.65 -60.13 -23.25
CA GLY A 7 -1.26 -59.73 -23.12
C GLY A 7 -1.08 -58.74 -21.98
N ARG A 8 -0.07 -59.02 -21.16
CA ARG A 8 0.31 -58.35 -19.92
C ARG A 8 0.51 -56.84 -20.17
N PRO A 9 0.11 -55.95 -19.23
CA PRO A 9 0.44 -54.53 -19.33
C PRO A 9 1.97 -54.37 -19.37
N GLY A 10 2.46 -53.90 -20.52
CA GLY A 10 3.89 -53.84 -20.83
C GLY A 10 4.61 -52.69 -20.13
N LEU A 11 5.92 -52.85 -19.96
CA LEU A 11 6.86 -51.85 -19.41
C LEU A 11 6.79 -50.48 -20.14
N LEU A 12 6.32 -50.45 -21.39
CA LEU A 12 6.02 -49.21 -22.12
C LEU A 12 4.92 -48.37 -21.47
N GLY A 13 3.90 -49.00 -20.87
CA GLY A 13 2.84 -48.28 -20.15
C GLY A 13 3.35 -47.63 -18.86
N LEU A 14 4.41 -48.19 -18.26
CA LEU A 14 5.03 -47.67 -17.04
C LEU A 14 5.91 -46.44 -17.33
N ALA A 15 6.73 -46.50 -18.38
CA ALA A 15 7.64 -45.40 -18.75
C ALA A 15 6.90 -44.18 -19.31
N ALA A 16 5.78 -44.36 -20.03
CA ALA A 16 4.95 -43.25 -20.48
C ALA A 16 4.27 -42.52 -19.29
N ARG A 17 3.87 -43.26 -18.25
CA ARG A 17 3.22 -42.69 -17.06
C ARG A 17 4.17 -41.85 -16.22
N THR A 18 5.46 -42.20 -16.14
CA THR A 18 6.46 -41.41 -15.41
C THR A 18 6.86 -40.13 -16.14
N ALA A 19 6.92 -40.15 -17.47
CA ALA A 19 7.22 -38.96 -18.28
C ALA A 19 6.10 -37.89 -18.18
N VAL A 20 4.83 -38.31 -18.19
CA VAL A 20 3.69 -37.40 -17.99
C VAL A 20 3.67 -36.82 -16.57
N VAL A 21 3.93 -37.66 -15.55
CA VAL A 21 3.99 -37.23 -14.14
C VAL A 21 5.18 -36.28 -13.88
N ALA A 22 6.35 -36.54 -14.48
CA ALA A 22 7.52 -35.65 -14.39
C ALA A 22 7.31 -34.33 -15.15
N GLY A 23 6.66 -34.37 -16.32
CA GLY A 23 6.30 -33.17 -17.09
C GLY A 23 5.34 -32.25 -16.35
N THR A 24 4.39 -32.81 -15.59
CA THR A 24 3.51 -32.02 -14.72
C THR A 24 4.20 -31.51 -13.45
N ALA A 25 5.22 -32.21 -12.94
CA ALA A 25 5.98 -31.76 -11.77
C ALA A 25 6.79 -30.49 -12.08
N SER A 26 7.39 -30.38 -13.27
CA SER A 26 8.08 -29.16 -13.71
C SER A 26 7.11 -28.02 -14.05
N ALA A 27 5.93 -28.32 -14.60
CA ALA A 27 4.91 -27.32 -14.90
C ALA A 27 4.26 -26.75 -13.63
N VAL A 28 4.01 -27.58 -12.62
CA VAL A 28 3.50 -27.13 -11.31
C VAL A 28 4.58 -26.45 -10.49
N GLY A 29 5.84 -26.94 -10.53
CA GLY A 29 6.97 -26.29 -9.87
C GLY A 29 7.26 -24.89 -10.42
N GLY A 30 7.15 -24.67 -11.73
CA GLY A 30 7.24 -23.35 -12.35
C GLY A 30 6.04 -22.45 -12.03
N ALA A 31 4.83 -23.02 -11.95
CA ALA A 31 3.63 -22.27 -11.57
C ALA A 31 3.65 -21.80 -10.10
N VAL A 32 4.14 -22.64 -9.18
CA VAL A 32 4.32 -22.28 -7.77
C VAL A 32 5.42 -21.23 -7.63
N ARG A 33 6.55 -21.39 -8.32
CA ARG A 33 7.65 -20.42 -8.29
C ARG A 33 7.24 -19.05 -8.85
N GLY A 34 6.50 -19.04 -9.96
CA GLY A 34 5.93 -17.81 -10.51
C GLY A 34 4.83 -17.19 -9.64
N HIS A 35 4.13 -18.00 -8.83
CA HIS A 35 3.20 -17.50 -7.83
C HIS A 35 3.93 -16.90 -6.62
N GLU A 36 5.03 -17.51 -6.19
CA GLU A 36 5.89 -16.97 -5.13
C GLU A 36 6.58 -15.67 -5.54
N GLU A 37 7.04 -15.57 -6.79
CA GLU A 37 7.63 -14.36 -7.35
C GLU A 37 6.61 -13.21 -7.39
N ARG A 38 5.39 -13.46 -7.90
CA ARG A 38 4.32 -12.45 -7.89
C ARG A 38 3.91 -12.05 -6.48
N ALA A 39 3.78 -13.03 -5.57
CA ALA A 39 3.46 -12.74 -4.17
C ALA A 39 4.55 -11.94 -3.47
N ALA A 40 5.82 -12.09 -3.87
CA ALA A 40 6.92 -11.27 -3.37
C ALA A 40 6.89 -9.85 -3.96
N GLU A 41 6.57 -9.71 -5.25
CA GLU A 41 6.38 -8.42 -5.92
C GLU A 41 5.21 -7.63 -5.32
N ASP A 42 4.08 -8.30 -5.07
CA ASP A 42 2.90 -7.69 -4.45
C ASP A 42 3.21 -7.17 -3.05
N ARG A 43 3.91 -7.95 -2.21
CA ARG A 43 4.34 -7.49 -0.87
C ARG A 43 5.27 -6.28 -0.94
N ALA A 44 6.21 -6.28 -1.88
CA ALA A 44 7.13 -5.15 -2.06
C ALA A 44 6.40 -3.89 -2.57
N ALA A 45 5.35 -4.05 -3.37
CA ALA A 45 4.50 -2.95 -3.81
C ALA A 45 3.66 -2.39 -2.64
N GLU A 46 3.08 -3.27 -1.81
CA GLU A 46 2.32 -2.88 -0.62
C GLU A 46 3.18 -2.10 0.39
N GLU A 47 4.42 -2.54 0.65
CA GLU A 47 5.34 -1.83 1.54
C GLU A 47 5.69 -0.42 1.04
N ARG A 48 5.87 -0.24 -0.28
CA ARG A 48 6.14 1.08 -0.88
C ARG A 48 4.95 2.01 -0.75
N VAL A 49 3.74 1.52 -1.01
CA VAL A 49 2.51 2.32 -0.88
C VAL A 49 2.25 2.69 0.58
N ALA A 50 2.50 1.78 1.53
CA ALA A 50 2.38 2.06 2.95
C ALA A 50 3.38 3.12 3.44
N ALA A 51 4.63 3.04 2.98
CA ALA A 51 5.66 4.03 3.31
C ALA A 51 5.34 5.42 2.74
N GLU A 52 4.83 5.49 1.50
CA GLU A 52 4.44 6.77 0.87
C GLU A 52 3.23 7.41 1.58
N ARG A 53 2.23 6.60 1.96
CA ARG A 53 1.10 7.10 2.77
C ARG A 53 1.53 7.61 4.14
N ALA A 54 2.43 6.90 4.82
CA ALA A 54 2.95 7.34 6.12
C ALA A 54 3.74 8.66 6.03
N ALA A 55 4.47 8.88 4.92
CA ALA A 55 5.17 10.14 4.67
C ALA A 55 4.20 11.29 4.37
N ALA A 56 3.18 11.04 3.54
CA ALA A 56 2.16 12.02 3.21
C ALA A 56 1.33 12.43 4.45
N GLU A 57 0.95 11.48 5.30
CA GLU A 57 0.17 11.77 6.51
C GLU A 57 0.95 12.62 7.52
N ARG A 58 2.27 12.44 7.58
CA ARG A 58 3.15 13.26 8.41
C ARG A 58 3.27 14.71 7.93
N SER A 59 3.12 14.95 6.64
CA SER A 59 3.12 16.31 6.07
C SER A 59 1.81 17.08 6.27
N VAL A 60 0.68 16.40 6.47
CA VAL A 60 -0.61 17.08 6.73
C VAL A 60 -0.77 17.43 8.22
N ALA A 61 -0.09 16.70 9.10
CA ALA A 61 -0.15 16.92 10.55
C ALA A 61 0.54 18.20 11.04
N ASP A 62 1.35 18.86 10.19
CA ASP A 62 2.05 20.11 10.52
C ASP A 62 1.26 21.36 10.10
N VAL A 63 0.11 21.20 9.43
CA VAL A 63 -0.78 22.33 9.15
C VAL A 63 -1.60 22.62 10.42
N PRO A 64 -1.47 23.80 11.06
CA PRO A 64 -2.30 24.14 12.20
C PRO A 64 -3.76 23.99 11.78
N ALA A 65 -4.47 23.12 12.47
CA ALA A 65 -5.84 22.77 12.13
C ALA A 65 -6.66 24.06 11.97
N ALA A 66 -7.38 24.21 10.85
CA ALA A 66 -8.22 25.37 10.54
C ALA A 66 -9.03 25.99 11.71
N PRO A 67 -9.54 25.24 12.73
CA PRO A 67 -10.15 25.85 13.92
C PRO A 67 -9.20 26.74 14.75
N ASP A 68 -7.90 26.48 14.78
CA ASP A 68 -6.92 27.24 15.58
C ASP A 68 -6.69 28.63 14.97
N LEU A 69 -6.50 28.71 13.65
CA LEU A 69 -6.31 29.98 12.94
C LEU A 69 -7.51 30.92 13.14
N LEU A 70 -8.73 30.39 13.05
CA LEU A 70 -9.94 31.20 13.25
C LEU A 70 -10.07 31.66 14.71
N SER A 71 -9.81 30.76 15.67
CA SER A 71 -9.86 31.08 17.11
C SER A 71 -8.85 32.16 17.49
N GLU A 72 -7.67 32.13 16.89
CA GLU A 72 -6.60 33.10 17.14
C GLU A 72 -6.91 34.48 16.54
N LEU A 73 -7.53 34.53 15.35
CA LEU A 73 -8.06 35.77 14.77
C LEU A 73 -9.14 36.42 15.65
N GLU A 74 -10.05 35.64 16.23
CA GLU A 74 -11.05 36.15 17.17
C GLU A 74 -10.42 36.71 18.44
N ARG A 75 -9.38 36.05 18.97
CA ARG A 75 -8.66 36.51 20.16
C ARG A 75 -7.98 37.85 19.92
N LEU A 76 -7.32 38.01 18.78
CA LEU A 76 -6.72 39.28 18.35
C LEU A 76 -7.79 40.39 18.20
N GLY A 77 -8.96 40.06 17.65
CA GLY A 77 -10.08 40.99 17.52
C GLY A 77 -10.61 41.50 18.88
N ARG A 78 -10.71 40.62 19.88
CA ARG A 78 -11.10 41.01 21.25
C ARG A 78 -10.06 41.92 21.90
N LEU A 79 -8.78 41.61 21.77
CA LEU A 79 -7.70 42.43 22.35
C LEU A 79 -7.67 43.85 21.76
N ARG A 80 -7.91 43.97 20.44
CA ARG A 80 -8.08 45.26 19.76
C ARG A 80 -9.28 46.03 20.31
N GLN A 81 -10.44 45.40 20.46
CA GLN A 81 -11.66 46.04 20.99
C GLN A 81 -11.49 46.52 22.44
N GLN A 82 -10.69 45.81 23.23
CA GLN A 82 -10.34 46.20 24.59
C GLN A 82 -9.28 47.32 24.63
N GLY A 83 -8.72 47.73 23.49
CA GLY A 83 -7.65 48.72 23.40
C GLY A 83 -6.29 48.21 23.85
N LEU A 84 -6.10 46.90 24.00
CA LEU A 84 -4.81 46.29 24.35
C LEU A 84 -3.88 46.14 23.13
N LEU A 85 -4.43 46.16 21.91
CA LEU A 85 -3.68 46.19 20.67
C LEU A 85 -4.04 47.42 19.86
N SER A 86 -3.02 48.06 19.29
CA SER A 86 -3.21 49.07 18.25
C SER A 86 -3.59 48.44 16.89
N ASP A 87 -4.13 49.26 15.98
CA ASP A 87 -4.51 48.81 14.64
C ASP A 87 -3.32 48.26 13.83
N ASP A 88 -2.15 48.89 13.98
CA ASP A 88 -0.91 48.46 13.33
C ASP A 88 -0.42 47.09 13.86
N GLU A 89 -0.48 46.87 15.17
CA GLU A 89 -0.10 45.61 15.79
C GLU A 89 -1.06 44.47 15.40
N PHE A 90 -2.36 44.76 15.33
CA PHE A 90 -3.37 43.81 14.88
C PHE A 90 -3.14 43.39 13.42
N ALA A 91 -2.82 44.33 12.53
CA ALA A 91 -2.53 44.04 11.13
C ALA A 91 -1.28 43.17 10.97
N ALA A 92 -0.21 43.47 11.70
CA ALA A 92 1.03 42.69 11.70
C ALA A 92 0.83 41.26 12.21
N ALA A 93 0.06 41.08 13.30
CA ALA A 93 -0.26 39.76 13.85
C ALA A 93 -1.09 38.92 12.88
N LYS A 94 -2.11 39.51 12.24
CA LYS A 94 -2.93 38.84 11.23
C LYS A 94 -2.11 38.39 10.02
N GLN A 95 -1.17 39.21 9.55
CA GLN A 95 -0.30 38.84 8.42
C GLN A 95 0.65 37.70 8.78
N ARG A 96 1.20 37.68 10.00
CA ARG A 96 2.00 36.53 10.49
C ARG A 96 1.18 35.25 10.59
N LEU A 97 -0.10 35.36 10.93
CA LEU A 97 -0.97 34.20 11.11
C LEU A 97 -1.42 33.57 9.78
N ILE A 98 -1.59 34.37 8.74
CA ILE A 98 -2.12 33.92 7.43
C ILE A 98 -1.00 33.69 6.41
N GLY A 99 0.10 34.44 6.51
CA GLY A 99 1.24 34.37 5.59
C GLY A 99 2.51 33.76 6.19
N GLY A 100 2.43 33.28 7.44
CA GLY A 100 3.43 32.42 8.06
C GLY A 100 3.29 30.98 7.62
#